data_AF-A0A925LPA4-F1
#
_entry.id   AF-A0A925LPA4-F1
#
_cell.length_a   1.000
_cell.length_b   1.000
_cell.length_c   1.000
_cell.angle_alpha   90.00
_cell.angle_beta   90.00
_cell.angle_gamma   90.00
#
_symmetry.space_group_name_H-M   'P 1'
#
loop_
_entity.id
_entity.type
_entity.pdbx_description
1 polymer ?
#
loop_
_entity_poly.entity_id
_entity_poly.type
_entity_poly.pdbx_seq_one_letter_code
_entity_poly.pdbx_strand_id
1 'polypeptide(L)' 'MFKSIDYYDIESELSPEARLVRDTARSFVEREFLPSVREHYRAGTFPLDLVPRMG' A
#
# COMPACT_ATOMS: atom_id res chain seq x y z
N MET A 1 -3.33 -11.62 9.09
CA MET A 1 -4.30 -11.30 8.02
C MET A 1 -4.94 -9.97 8.35
N PHE A 2 -4.66 -8.92 7.58
CA PHE A 2 -5.35 -7.64 7.73
C PHE A 2 -6.84 -7.86 7.40
N LYS A 3 -7.73 -7.42 8.29
CA LYS A 3 -9.17 -7.46 8.05
C LYS A 3 -9.63 -6.03 7.82
N SER A 4 -9.96 -5.72 6.56
CA SER A 4 -10.52 -4.41 6.20
C SER A 4 -11.85 -4.20 6.91
N ILE A 5 -12.14 -2.95 7.27
CA ILE A 5 -13.49 -2.52 7.67
C ILE A 5 -14.27 -2.30 6.37
N ASP A 6 -14.50 -3.38 5.62
CA ASP A 6 -15.15 -3.33 4.31
C ASP A 6 -16.67 -3.31 4.48
N TYR A 7 -17.19 -2.15 4.88
CA TYR A 7 -18.61 -1.96 5.20
C TYR A 7 -19.55 -2.12 4.00
N TYR A 8 -19.05 -1.85 2.78
CA TYR A 8 -19.82 -1.94 1.54
C TYR A 8 -19.49 -3.17 0.69
N ASP A 9 -18.76 -4.14 1.24
CA ASP A 9 -18.33 -5.35 0.52
C ASP A 9 -17.65 -5.04 -0.82
N ILE A 10 -16.81 -4.00 -0.86
CA ILE A 10 -16.07 -3.62 -2.07
C ILE A 10 -15.19 -4.79 -2.54
N GLU A 11 -14.73 -5.63 -1.61
CA GLU A 11 -14.00 -6.85 -1.90
C GLU A 11 -14.75 -7.74 -2.91
N SER A 12 -16.08 -7.92 -2.80
CA SER A 12 -16.86 -8.79 -3.70
C SER A 12 -16.82 -8.33 -5.15
N GLU A 13 -16.73 -7.02 -5.36
CA GLU A 13 -16.77 -6.39 -6.69
C GLU A 13 -15.43 -6.45 -7.44
N LEU A 14 -14.35 -6.88 -6.77
CA LEU A 14 -13.03 -6.96 -7.38
C LEU A 14 -12.82 -8.33 -8.06
N SER A 15 -12.36 -8.28 -9.32
CA SER A 15 -11.88 -9.47 -10.02
C SER A 15 -10.65 -10.08 -9.32
N PRO A 16 -10.33 -11.36 -9.56
CA PRO A 16 -9.11 -11.98 -9.02
C PRO A 16 -7.83 -11.20 -9.33
N GLU A 17 -7.72 -10.67 -10.54
CA GLU A 17 -6.57 -9.87 -10.99
C GLU A 17 -6.51 -8.52 -10.24
N ALA A 18 -7.64 -7.85 -10.07
CA ALA A 18 -7.70 -6.60 -9.32
C ALA A 18 -7.31 -6.80 -7.84
N ARG A 19 -7.75 -7.91 -7.23
CA ARG A 19 -7.35 -8.29 -5.87
C ARG A 19 -5.84 -8.52 -5.78
N LEU A 20 -5.25 -9.21 -6.76
CA LEU A 20 -3.80 -9.45 -6.81
C LEU A 20 -3.01 -8.13 -6.88
N VAL A 21 -3.43 -7.18 -7.73
CA VAL A 21 -2.80 -5.86 -7.84
C VAL A 21 -2.89 -5.12 -6.50
N ARG A 22 -4.07 -5.10 -5.87
CA ARG A 22 -4.26 -4.47 -4.56
C ARG A 22 -3.36 -5.09 -3.50
N ASP A 23 -3.31 -6.42 -3.42
CA ASP A 23 -2.51 -7.13 -2.41
C ASP A 23 -1.01 -6.92 -2.62
N THR A 24 -0.58 -6.81 -3.88
CA THR A 24 0.80 -6.45 -4.25
C THR A 24 1.14 -5.03 -3.80
N ALA A 25 0.28 -4.06 -4.12
CA ALA A 25 0.46 -2.67 -3.69
C ALA A 25 0.47 -2.53 -2.16
N ARG A 26 -0.45 -3.21 -1.46
CA ARG A 26 -0.49 -3.26 0.00
C ARG A 26 0.81 -3.81 0.58
N SER A 27 1.29 -4.94 0.04
CA SER A 27 2.53 -5.57 0.50
C SER A 27 3.73 -4.65 0.33
N PHE A 28 3.80 -3.92 -0.78
CA PHE A 28 4.84 -2.91 -1.01
C PHE A 28 4.75 -1.79 0.04
N VAL A 29 3.56 -1.23 0.27
CA VAL A 29 3.38 -0.15 1.25
C VAL A 29 3.78 -0.62 2.65
N GLU A 30 3.32 -1.80 3.07
CA GLU A 30 3.60 -2.35 4.40
C GLU A 30 5.08 -2.60 4.63
N ARG A 31 5.79 -3.11 3.61
CA ARG A 31 7.20 -3.49 3.74
C ARG A 31 8.19 -2.36 3.49
N GLU A 32 7.89 -1.48 2.54
CA GLU A 32 8.86 -0.53 2.01
C GLU A 32 8.55 0.92 2.42
N PHE A 33 7.27 1.30 2.49
CA PHE A 33 6.86 2.67 2.78
C PHE A 33 6.60 2.93 4.28
N LEU A 34 5.83 2.05 4.95
CA LEU A 34 5.49 2.23 6.37
C LEU A 34 6.71 2.36 7.30
N PRO A 35 7.86 1.70 7.06
CA PRO A 35 9.04 1.90 7.90
C PRO A 35 9.61 3.32 7.85
N SER A 36 9.52 4.01 6.71
CA SER A 36 10.17 5.33 6.50
C SER A 36 9.21 6.51 6.63
N VAL A 37 7.89 6.30 6.49
CA VAL A 37 6.89 7.38 6.45
C VAL A 37 6.97 8.35 7.63
N ARG A 38 7.27 7.86 8.84
CA ARG A 38 7.34 8.70 10.05
C ARG A 38 8.50 9.69 9.98
N GLU A 39 9.64 9.28 9.44
CA GLU A 39 10.82 10.14 9.29
C GLU A 39 10.56 11.21 8.24
N HIS A 40 10.11 10.80 7.05
CA HIS A 40 9.77 11.72 5.96
C HIS A 40 8.68 12.73 6.36
N TYR A 41 7.66 12.28 7.09
CA TYR A 41 6.62 13.18 7.62
C TYR A 41 7.20 14.26 8.54
N ARG A 42 8.06 13.88 9.49
CA ARG A 42 8.69 14.83 10.42
C ARG A 42 9.65 15.79 9.74
N ALA A 43 10.35 15.31 8.72
CA ALA A 43 11.32 16.09 7.96
C ALA A 43 10.69 16.95 6.85
N GLY A 44 9.41 16.73 6.51
CA GLY A 44 8.75 17.39 5.38
C GLY A 44 9.35 16.97 4.02
N THR A 45 9.83 15.73 3.91
CA THR A 45 10.48 15.20 2.71
C THR A 45 9.68 14.07 2.06
N PHE A 46 10.11 13.65 0.86
CA PHE A 46 9.48 12.57 0.11
C PHE A 46 10.48 11.44 -0.16
N PRO A 47 10.09 10.16 -0.03
CA PRO A 47 10.97 9.00 -0.25
C PRO A 47 11.21 8.74 -1.75
N LEU A 48 12.07 9.55 -2.38
CA LEU A 48 12.39 9.43 -3.81
C LEU A 48 13.05 8.10 -4.17
N ASP A 49 13.72 7.46 -3.22
CA ASP A 49 14.35 6.13 -3.37
C ASP A 49 13.33 5.00 -3.59
N LEU A 50 12.07 5.20 -3.17
CA LEU A 50 11.00 4.22 -3.37
C LEU A 50 10.35 4.33 -4.76
N VAL A 51 10.45 5.48 -5.44
CA VAL A 51 9.79 5.71 -6.74
C VAL A 51 10.21 4.69 -7.80
N PRO A 52 11.50 4.37 -8.00
CA PRO A 52 11.92 3.38 -9.00
C PRO A 52 11.47 1.95 -8.70
N ARG A 53 10.86 1.69 -7.54
CA ARG A 53 10.41 0.35 -7.11
C ARG A 53 8.91 0.14 -7.32
N MET A 54 8.17 1.21 -7.67
CA MET A 54 6.72 1.17 -7.86
C MET A 54 6.30 0.78 -9.28
N GLY A 55 7.25 0.63 -10.22
CA GLY A 55 7.00 0.27 -11.61
C GLY A 55 8.26 -0.21 -12.32
#